data_AF-A0A9W8CKE4-F1
#
_entry.id   AF-A0A9W8CKE4-F1
#
_cell.length_a   1.000
_cell.length_b   1.000
_cell.length_c   1.000
_cell.angle_alpha   90.00
_cell.angle_beta   90.00
_cell.angle_gamma   90.00
#
_symmetry.space_group_name_H-M   'P 1'
#
loop_
_entity.id
_entity.type
_entity.pdbx_description
1 polymer ?
#
loop_
_entity_poly.entity_id
_entity_poly.type
_entity_poly.pdbx_seq_one_letter_code
_entity_poly.pdbx_strand_id
1 'polypeptide(L)'
;MRASFTSFVAAVFTSSMIVSAAPVPQKIGDAIGFANNNMIEIQFDPATVDWSQINWSSVFASEEQKQRHQHQQQTTTTPQPSSIPVAAPSSSPSSATPPAPPVTTQAPAPVTTAPEPEPTTSAAAPQSTPEQNNGGGSDSGSSGGSLLWGLNYSPYNTDGSCPDANTVADQLAKVAKVTKNIRLYSTDCSQLENALQAITSNNLGLSIHAGIWISDGQARMQSDLDQFVSAAKKFGTSLIKGVSVGNEDISKGMSESTLIDYINQVRSRLQAEGLGSIPVYTTEQDAHFTSGIAAACDLVQINVYSIFDGTFTSVDASVQSVIQRAKNIKDNVAGGKQVRFGETGWSSAGNTGPSPLTLANEIAFAQKIKCAAASAGFDYFYFEAKNANWKKDAVPSEQNFGIFDAGFTPKFDFGLLNVC
;
A
#
# COMPACT_ATOMS: atom_id res chain seq x y z
N MET A 1 -85.94 -2.22 3.10
CA MET A 1 -85.33 -1.89 4.41
C MET A 1 -84.02 -1.16 4.15
N ARG A 2 -83.85 0.04 4.73
CA ARG A 2 -82.62 0.82 5.05
C ARG A 2 -81.39 0.66 4.12
N ALA A 3 -81.03 1.72 3.36
CA ALA A 3 -79.98 2.73 3.66
C ALA A 3 -78.57 2.25 3.20
N SER A 4 -77.67 3.03 2.59
CA SER A 4 -77.54 4.46 2.29
C SER A 4 -76.38 4.65 1.27
N PHE A 5 -76.52 5.62 0.34
CA PHE A 5 -75.56 6.68 -0.05
C PHE A 5 -74.04 6.34 -0.15
N THR A 6 -73.28 6.62 -1.21
CA THR A 6 -73.23 7.84 -2.06
C THR A 6 -72.39 7.61 -3.34
N SER A 7 -72.78 8.29 -4.42
CA SER A 7 -72.18 8.44 -5.74
C SER A 7 -70.71 8.90 -5.78
N PHE A 8 -69.96 8.55 -6.83
CA PHE A 8 -69.61 9.53 -7.88
C PHE A 8 -69.05 8.88 -9.16
N VAL A 9 -69.31 9.60 -10.25
CA VAL A 9 -69.22 9.26 -11.67
C VAL A 9 -67.86 9.62 -12.27
N ALA A 10 -67.52 8.93 -13.34
CA ALA A 10 -66.40 9.13 -14.25
C ALA A 10 -66.16 10.58 -14.71
N ALA A 11 -64.89 10.93 -14.93
CA ALA A 11 -64.50 11.86 -15.99
C ALA A 11 -63.02 11.65 -16.35
N VAL A 12 -62.79 11.16 -17.56
CA VAL A 12 -61.52 11.34 -18.27
C VAL A 12 -61.43 12.81 -18.66
N PHE A 13 -60.40 13.51 -18.20
CA PHE A 13 -59.92 14.73 -18.84
C PHE A 13 -58.40 14.70 -18.90
N THR A 14 -57.91 14.71 -20.14
CA THR A 14 -56.56 15.03 -20.54
C THR A 14 -56.13 16.39 -19.99
N SER A 15 -55.04 16.42 -19.25
CA SER A 15 -54.23 17.63 -19.07
C SER A 15 -52.77 17.25 -19.21
N SER A 16 -52.19 17.63 -20.34
CA SER A 16 -50.75 17.72 -20.54
C SER A 16 -50.17 18.65 -19.48
N MET A 17 -49.47 18.09 -18.49
CA MET A 17 -48.50 18.86 -17.72
C MET A 17 -47.13 18.65 -18.36
N ILE A 18 -46.65 19.74 -18.94
CA ILE A 18 -45.28 19.96 -19.35
C ILE A 18 -44.39 19.56 -18.17
N VAL A 19 -43.59 18.50 -18.34
CA VAL A 19 -42.48 18.22 -17.44
C VAL A 19 -41.46 19.32 -17.69
N SER A 20 -41.54 20.39 -16.90
CA SER A 20 -40.42 21.29 -16.71
C SER A 20 -39.23 20.43 -16.31
N ALA A 21 -38.15 20.50 -17.10
CA ALA A 21 -36.89 19.83 -16.81
C ALA A 21 -36.52 20.08 -15.35
N ALA A 22 -36.59 19.03 -14.53
CA ALA A 22 -36.06 19.08 -13.19
C ALA A 22 -34.53 19.25 -13.31
N PRO A 23 -33.91 20.17 -12.56
CA PRO A 23 -32.47 20.36 -12.64
C PRO A 23 -31.76 19.08 -12.20
N VAL A 24 -30.70 18.72 -12.93
CA VAL A 24 -29.78 17.63 -12.59
C VAL A 24 -29.30 17.85 -11.14
N PRO A 25 -29.45 16.87 -10.23
CA PRO A 25 -29.02 17.05 -8.84
C PRO A 25 -27.49 17.19 -8.79
N GLN A 26 -27.01 18.31 -8.25
CA GLN A 26 -25.58 18.60 -8.11
C GLN A 26 -24.97 17.98 -6.83
N LYS A 27 -25.77 17.31 -5.99
CA LYS A 27 -25.35 16.65 -4.74
C LYS A 27 -26.16 15.37 -4.50
N ILE A 28 -25.50 14.31 -4.02
CA ILE A 28 -26.12 12.99 -3.73
C ILE A 28 -27.20 13.07 -2.63
N GLY A 29 -27.20 14.12 -1.79
CA GLY A 29 -28.18 14.32 -0.72
C GLY A 29 -29.60 14.70 -1.18
N ASP A 30 -29.77 15.13 -2.43
CA ASP A 30 -31.09 15.59 -2.93
C ASP A 30 -31.98 14.43 -3.42
N ALA A 31 -31.44 13.21 -3.51
CA ALA A 31 -32.19 12.00 -3.88
C ALA A 31 -32.82 11.27 -2.67
N ILE A 32 -32.62 11.76 -1.44
CA ILE A 32 -33.12 11.11 -0.23
C ILE A 32 -33.84 12.14 0.66
N GLY A 33 -35.06 12.51 0.26
CA GLY A 33 -35.95 13.34 1.07
C GLY A 33 -36.65 12.50 2.14
N PHE A 34 -36.28 12.66 3.41
CA PHE A 34 -37.06 12.12 4.52
C PHE A 34 -38.28 13.01 4.78
N ALA A 35 -39.45 12.56 4.35
CA ALA A 35 -40.72 13.05 4.84
C ALA A 35 -41.50 11.87 5.46
N ASN A 36 -41.67 11.92 6.79
CA ASN A 36 -42.57 11.06 7.57
C ASN A 36 -42.42 9.54 7.38
N ASN A 37 -41.25 9.01 7.73
CA ASN A 37 -41.01 7.59 8.08
C ASN A 37 -41.45 6.49 7.09
N ASN A 38 -41.67 6.77 5.81
CA ASN A 38 -41.78 5.75 4.77
C ASN A 38 -40.74 5.99 3.66
N MET A 39 -39.96 4.96 3.33
CA MET A 39 -39.02 4.97 2.22
C MET A 39 -39.78 5.02 0.88
N ILE A 40 -39.55 6.05 0.07
CA ILE A 40 -39.96 6.09 -1.34
C ILE A 40 -38.72 5.77 -2.16
N GLU A 41 -38.74 4.65 -2.88
CA GLU A 41 -37.68 4.25 -3.80
C GLU A 41 -37.88 4.99 -5.14
N ILE A 42 -36.97 5.90 -5.48
CA ILE A 42 -36.95 6.53 -6.80
C ILE A 42 -36.01 5.71 -7.69
N GLN A 43 -36.58 5.06 -8.71
CA GLN A 43 -35.82 4.33 -9.73
C GLN A 43 -35.19 5.34 -10.71
N PHE A 44 -33.87 5.24 -10.92
CA PHE A 44 -33.14 6.03 -11.92
C PHE A 44 -32.51 5.10 -12.97
N ASP A 45 -32.52 5.53 -14.23
CA ASP A 45 -31.86 4.82 -15.33
C ASP A 45 -30.37 5.27 -15.44
N PRO A 46 -29.40 4.40 -15.11
CA PRO A 46 -27.98 4.75 -15.06
C PRO A 46 -27.39 5.10 -16.45
N ALA A 47 -28.07 4.79 -17.55
CA ALA A 47 -27.60 5.09 -18.91
C ALA A 47 -27.76 6.58 -19.29
N THR A 48 -28.51 7.37 -18.51
CA THR A 48 -28.83 8.77 -18.81
C THR A 48 -28.04 9.79 -18.00
N VAL A 49 -27.13 9.33 -17.13
CA VAL A 49 -26.36 10.19 -16.21
C VAL A 49 -24.96 10.44 -16.76
N ASP A 50 -24.59 11.71 -16.89
CA ASP A 50 -23.20 12.11 -17.15
C ASP A 50 -22.40 12.12 -15.84
N TRP A 51 -21.72 11.00 -15.60
CA TRP A 51 -20.94 10.74 -14.39
C TRP A 51 -19.73 11.65 -14.22
N SER A 52 -19.32 12.39 -15.25
CA SER A 52 -18.17 13.31 -15.20
C SER A 52 -18.46 14.60 -14.44
N GLN A 53 -19.74 14.92 -14.21
CA GLN A 53 -20.19 16.16 -13.55
C GLN A 53 -20.51 15.99 -12.05
N ILE A 54 -20.35 14.77 -11.50
CA ILE A 54 -20.66 14.48 -10.10
C ILE A 54 -19.48 14.87 -9.21
N ASN A 55 -19.73 15.72 -8.20
CA ASN A 55 -18.73 16.09 -7.20
C ASN A 55 -18.62 15.05 -6.07
N TRP A 56 -17.62 14.19 -6.18
CA TRP A 56 -17.34 13.10 -5.25
C TRP A 56 -16.72 13.53 -3.91
N SER A 57 -16.33 14.81 -3.75
CA SER A 57 -15.66 15.29 -2.53
C SER A 57 -16.57 15.29 -1.29
N SER A 58 -17.89 15.18 -1.48
CA SER A 58 -18.88 15.28 -0.40
C SER A 58 -19.24 13.93 0.26
N VAL A 59 -18.93 12.80 -0.37
CA VAL A 59 -19.19 11.46 0.19
C VAL A 59 -18.19 11.14 1.31
N PHE A 60 -16.96 11.63 1.22
CA PHE A 60 -15.90 11.36 2.17
C PHE A 60 -15.93 12.25 3.42
N ALA A 61 -16.53 13.45 3.34
CA ALA A 61 -16.62 14.36 4.48
C ALA A 61 -17.61 13.90 5.56
N SER A 62 -18.65 13.13 5.20
CA SER A 62 -19.68 12.70 6.16
C SER A 62 -19.27 11.51 7.04
N GLU A 63 -18.36 10.66 6.57
CA GLU A 63 -17.80 9.55 7.36
C GLU A 63 -16.86 10.08 8.45
N GLU A 64 -16.03 11.07 8.11
CA GLU A 64 -15.08 11.70 9.05
C GLU A 64 -15.81 12.46 10.19
N GLN A 65 -16.96 13.08 9.90
CA GLN A 65 -17.76 13.76 10.92
C GLN A 65 -18.52 12.79 11.84
N LYS A 66 -18.91 11.61 11.35
CA LYS A 66 -19.55 10.55 12.17
C LYS A 66 -18.55 9.91 13.13
N GLN A 67 -17.32 9.67 12.69
CA GLN A 67 -16.26 9.12 13.55
C GLN A 67 -15.84 10.11 14.66
N ARG A 68 -15.77 11.42 14.38
CA ARG A 68 -15.50 12.46 15.41
C ARG A 68 -16.59 12.54 16.48
N HIS A 69 -17.87 12.37 16.11
CA HIS A 69 -18.97 12.39 17.08
C HIS A 69 -19.02 11.13 17.96
N GLN A 70 -18.65 9.95 17.45
CA GLN A 70 -18.54 8.74 18.26
C GLN A 70 -17.38 8.82 19.26
N HIS A 71 -16.25 9.41 18.87
CA HIS A 71 -15.10 9.59 19.77
C HIS A 71 -15.37 10.61 20.88
N GLN A 72 -16.11 11.70 20.61
CA GLN A 72 -16.49 12.68 21.63
C GLN A 72 -17.53 12.18 22.64
N GLN A 73 -18.38 11.20 22.27
CA GLN A 73 -19.36 10.61 23.18
C GLN A 73 -18.77 9.53 24.11
N GLN A 74 -17.61 8.94 23.77
CA GLN A 74 -16.94 7.93 24.61
C GLN A 74 -16.02 8.52 25.69
N THR A 75 -15.63 9.80 25.61
CA THR A 75 -14.70 10.43 26.57
C THR A 75 -15.35 11.11 27.78
N THR A 76 -16.67 11.03 27.95
CA THR A 76 -17.40 11.69 29.06
C THR A 76 -18.03 10.72 30.04
N THR A 77 -17.24 9.87 30.70
CA THR A 77 -17.66 9.24 31.97
C THR A 77 -16.45 8.93 32.85
N THR A 78 -16.06 9.85 33.74
CA THR A 78 -15.31 9.52 34.97
C THR A 78 -15.63 10.55 36.05
N PRO A 79 -15.91 10.16 37.32
CA PRO A 79 -16.33 11.10 38.34
C PRO A 79 -15.16 11.83 39.02
N GLN A 80 -15.41 13.08 39.37
CA GLN A 80 -14.55 14.03 40.07
C GLN A 80 -14.41 13.70 41.58
N PRO A 81 -13.24 13.88 42.23
CA PRO A 81 -13.15 14.00 43.68
C PRO A 81 -13.09 15.48 44.14
N SER A 82 -13.79 15.75 45.25
CA SER A 82 -13.95 17.07 45.90
C SER A 82 -12.68 17.53 46.63
N SER A 83 -12.34 18.82 46.48
CA SER A 83 -11.23 19.50 47.17
C SER A 83 -11.72 20.39 48.32
N ILE A 84 -11.05 20.33 49.47
CA ILE A 84 -11.15 21.29 50.59
C ILE A 84 -9.98 22.30 50.46
N PRO A 85 -10.18 23.61 50.71
CA PRO A 85 -9.16 24.64 50.45
C PRO A 85 -8.35 24.98 51.71
N VAL A 86 -7.17 25.63 51.54
CA VAL A 86 -6.78 26.88 52.23
C VAL A 86 -5.32 27.31 51.94
N ALA A 87 -5.18 28.63 51.77
CA ALA A 87 -4.05 29.56 51.99
C ALA A 87 -2.89 29.69 50.97
N ALA A 88 -2.80 30.90 50.40
CA ALA A 88 -1.60 31.56 49.87
C ALA A 88 -0.73 32.10 51.04
N PRO A 89 0.57 32.49 50.87
CA PRO A 89 0.91 33.69 50.09
C PRO A 89 2.32 33.80 49.45
N SER A 90 2.46 34.84 48.62
CA SER A 90 3.61 35.75 48.43
C SER A 90 4.86 35.35 47.63
N SER A 91 5.57 36.40 47.21
CA SER A 91 6.36 36.61 45.99
C SER A 91 7.89 36.73 46.18
N SER A 92 8.64 36.35 45.13
CA SER A 92 9.97 36.86 44.65
C SER A 92 11.26 36.54 45.46
N PRO A 93 12.48 36.71 44.89
CA PRO A 93 13.04 36.12 43.65
C PRO A 93 14.49 35.57 43.81
N SER A 94 15.03 34.96 42.74
CA SER A 94 16.47 34.82 42.38
C SER A 94 17.35 33.76 43.08
N SER A 95 17.88 32.82 42.30
CA SER A 95 19.34 32.59 42.17
C SER A 95 19.66 31.79 40.89
N ALA A 96 20.53 32.36 40.05
CA ALA A 96 21.06 31.74 38.84
C ALA A 96 22.03 30.59 39.17
N THR A 97 22.02 29.53 38.37
CA THR A 97 22.98 28.41 38.45
C THR A 97 24.05 28.58 37.35
N PRO A 98 25.34 28.32 37.61
CA PRO A 98 26.44 28.63 36.68
C PRO A 98 26.54 27.65 35.49
N PRO A 99 27.12 28.08 34.34
CA PRO A 99 27.29 27.25 33.15
C PRO A 99 28.45 26.22 33.28
N ALA A 100 28.30 25.13 32.52
CA ALA A 100 29.23 24.01 32.42
C ALA A 100 30.60 24.40 31.80
N PRO A 101 31.71 23.68 32.16
CA PRO A 101 33.05 23.99 31.68
C PRO A 101 33.27 23.66 30.18
N PRO A 102 34.20 24.37 29.50
CA PRO A 102 34.35 24.32 28.05
C PRO A 102 35.06 23.05 27.55
N VAL A 103 34.53 22.49 26.46
CA VAL A 103 35.16 21.44 25.66
C VAL A 103 36.33 22.03 24.87
N THR A 104 37.51 21.46 25.05
CA THR A 104 38.74 21.88 24.37
C THR A 104 38.76 21.36 22.93
N THR A 105 38.71 22.28 21.97
CA THR A 105 39.01 22.07 20.55
C THR A 105 40.52 21.97 20.35
N GLN A 106 41.00 20.88 19.75
CA GLN A 106 42.34 20.82 19.15
C GLN A 106 42.24 21.16 17.67
N ALA A 107 43.00 22.17 17.24
CA ALA A 107 43.18 22.57 15.86
C ALA A 107 44.37 21.81 15.20
N PRO A 108 44.39 21.64 13.86
CA PRO A 108 45.45 20.91 13.16
C PRO A 108 46.75 21.74 12.98
N ALA A 109 47.87 21.04 12.81
CA ALA A 109 49.21 21.60 12.59
C ALA A 109 49.41 22.21 11.16
N PRO A 110 50.42 23.08 10.93
CA PRO A 110 50.54 23.90 9.71
C PRO A 110 51.55 23.42 8.65
N VAL A 111 51.14 23.60 7.38
CA VAL A 111 51.84 24.09 6.14
C VAL A 111 53.04 23.33 5.54
N THR A 112 52.93 22.98 4.24
CA THR A 112 53.94 23.32 3.20
C THR A 112 53.29 23.43 1.80
N THR A 113 53.65 24.47 1.05
CA THR A 113 53.12 24.92 -0.25
C THR A 113 53.95 24.45 -1.46
N ALA A 114 53.23 24.10 -2.56
CA ALA A 114 53.51 24.29 -4.02
C ALA A 114 54.78 23.66 -4.67
N PRO A 115 54.82 23.36 -6.00
CA PRO A 115 54.13 24.11 -7.08
C PRO A 115 53.39 23.31 -8.19
N GLU A 116 52.66 24.10 -8.95
CA GLU A 116 51.88 23.91 -10.19
C GLU A 116 52.73 23.50 -11.42
N PRO A 117 52.09 22.89 -12.44
CA PRO A 117 52.10 23.53 -13.77
C PRO A 117 50.73 23.54 -14.47
N GLU A 118 50.48 24.63 -15.20
CA GLU A 118 49.37 24.89 -16.15
C GLU A 118 49.55 24.16 -17.53
N PRO A 119 48.81 24.49 -18.61
CA PRO A 119 47.60 23.82 -19.05
C PRO A 119 47.74 23.19 -20.46
N THR A 120 46.86 22.26 -20.85
CA THR A 120 46.67 21.94 -22.28
C THR A 120 45.20 21.73 -22.65
N THR A 121 44.90 22.27 -23.82
CA THR A 121 43.62 22.55 -24.46
C THR A 121 42.97 21.36 -25.18
N SER A 122 41.62 21.36 -25.18
CA SER A 122 40.69 21.11 -26.31
C SER A 122 40.87 19.89 -27.22
N ALA A 123 39.88 18.98 -27.25
CA ALA A 123 38.99 18.80 -28.41
C ALA A 123 38.03 17.60 -28.28
N ALA A 124 36.78 17.85 -28.70
CA ALA A 124 35.81 16.98 -29.36
C ALA A 124 35.11 15.82 -28.59
N ALA A 125 33.78 16.01 -28.45
CA ALA A 125 32.77 14.98 -28.26
C ALA A 125 32.64 14.06 -29.49
N PRO A 126 31.99 12.89 -29.33
CA PRO A 126 30.96 12.54 -30.28
C PRO A 126 29.62 12.11 -29.65
N GLN A 127 28.61 12.33 -30.48
CA GLN A 127 27.17 12.18 -30.32
C GLN A 127 26.67 10.79 -29.94
N SER A 128 25.50 10.85 -29.32
CA SER A 128 24.48 9.85 -29.12
C SER A 128 23.99 9.15 -30.40
N THR A 129 23.68 7.86 -30.27
CA THR A 129 22.55 7.22 -30.96
C THR A 129 21.85 6.26 -29.99
N PRO A 130 20.51 6.18 -29.96
CA PRO A 130 19.77 5.35 -29.01
C PRO A 130 19.47 3.98 -29.62
N GLU A 131 19.95 2.91 -28.99
CA GLU A 131 19.57 1.54 -29.37
C GLU A 131 18.29 1.16 -28.62
N GLN A 132 17.22 0.97 -29.42
CA GLN A 132 15.95 0.43 -28.99
C GLN A 132 16.16 -1.00 -28.49
N ASN A 133 15.97 -1.25 -27.20
CA ASN A 133 15.79 -2.61 -26.71
C ASN A 133 14.30 -2.85 -26.41
N ASN A 134 13.60 -3.21 -27.47
CA ASN A 134 12.24 -3.69 -27.45
C ASN A 134 12.29 -5.18 -27.06
N GLY A 135 11.93 -5.49 -25.82
CA GLY A 135 12.01 -6.84 -25.27
C GLY A 135 10.93 -7.12 -24.24
N GLY A 136 9.71 -6.61 -24.48
CA GLY A 136 8.51 -7.08 -23.81
C GLY A 136 8.18 -8.51 -24.25
N GLY A 137 8.82 -9.49 -23.62
CA GLY A 137 8.47 -10.90 -23.75
C GLY A 137 7.38 -11.25 -22.75
N SER A 138 6.12 -11.12 -23.17
CA SER A 138 4.99 -11.79 -22.52
C SER A 138 5.15 -13.30 -22.74
N ASP A 139 5.71 -13.99 -21.76
CA ASP A 139 5.72 -15.45 -21.75
C ASP A 139 4.39 -15.93 -21.14
N SER A 140 3.37 -16.01 -21.99
CA SER A 140 2.10 -16.67 -21.70
C SER A 140 2.09 -18.03 -22.41
N GLY A 141 2.28 -19.12 -21.66
CA GLY A 141 2.12 -20.47 -22.21
C GLY A 141 2.83 -21.59 -21.45
N SER A 142 2.26 -21.99 -20.31
CA SER A 142 2.43 -23.24 -19.54
C SER A 142 3.43 -24.31 -20.07
N SER A 143 4.57 -24.43 -19.38
CA SER A 143 5.09 -25.70 -18.81
C SER A 143 6.34 -25.40 -17.95
N GLY A 144 6.15 -25.18 -16.64
CA GLY A 144 7.23 -24.93 -15.66
C GLY A 144 7.11 -23.67 -14.78
N GLY A 145 6.01 -22.90 -14.89
CA GLY A 145 5.81 -21.64 -14.16
C GLY A 145 5.51 -21.80 -12.66
N SER A 146 5.77 -20.76 -11.86
CA SER A 146 5.40 -20.73 -10.44
C SER A 146 3.88 -20.61 -10.24
N LEU A 147 3.40 -21.06 -9.07
CA LEU A 147 1.97 -21.04 -8.75
C LEU A 147 1.43 -19.63 -8.59
N LEU A 148 2.22 -18.73 -7.99
CA LEU A 148 1.94 -17.29 -7.86
C LEU A 148 3.13 -16.49 -8.40
N TRP A 149 2.88 -15.28 -8.90
CA TRP A 149 3.96 -14.42 -9.40
C TRP A 149 4.93 -14.00 -8.30
N GLY A 150 4.40 -13.55 -7.16
CA GLY A 150 5.17 -13.12 -5.99
C GLY A 150 4.39 -13.26 -4.69
N LEU A 151 5.11 -13.30 -3.57
CA LEU A 151 4.53 -13.25 -2.22
C LEU A 151 5.15 -12.13 -1.38
N ASN A 152 4.32 -11.44 -0.60
CA ASN A 152 4.81 -10.62 0.51
C ASN A 152 5.33 -11.55 1.61
N TYR A 153 6.58 -11.37 2.03
CA TYR A 153 7.22 -12.22 3.02
C TYR A 153 7.70 -11.40 4.22
N SER A 154 7.13 -11.71 5.38
CA SER A 154 7.52 -11.16 6.67
C SER A 154 8.05 -12.29 7.55
N PRO A 155 9.34 -12.30 7.91
CA PRO A 155 9.97 -13.47 8.50
C PRO A 155 9.71 -13.61 10.02
N TYR A 156 9.22 -12.55 10.68
CA TYR A 156 8.97 -12.47 12.13
C TYR A 156 8.41 -13.75 12.75
N ASN A 157 8.94 -14.16 13.89
CA ASN A 157 8.39 -15.26 14.67
C ASN A 157 6.95 -14.93 15.11
N THR A 158 6.18 -15.94 15.53
CA THR A 158 4.78 -15.76 15.95
C THR A 158 4.60 -14.77 17.09
N ASP A 159 5.64 -14.56 17.90
CA ASP A 159 5.64 -13.61 19.01
C ASP A 159 6.11 -12.20 18.61
N GLY A 160 6.51 -11.99 17.35
CA GLY A 160 7.06 -10.75 16.79
C GLY A 160 8.58 -10.62 16.87
N SER A 161 9.28 -11.59 17.48
CA SER A 161 10.74 -11.56 17.54
C SER A 161 11.40 -11.84 16.19
N CYS A 162 12.65 -11.41 16.05
CA CYS A 162 13.45 -11.71 14.87
C CYS A 162 13.75 -13.22 14.77
N PRO A 163 13.51 -13.85 13.63
CA PRO A 163 13.94 -15.23 13.40
C PRO A 163 15.45 -15.31 13.20
N ASP A 164 16.03 -16.48 13.45
CA ASP A 164 17.41 -16.77 13.05
C ASP A 164 17.51 -17.09 11.54
N ALA A 165 18.74 -17.12 11.03
CA ALA A 165 19.01 -17.36 9.61
C ALA A 165 18.54 -18.74 9.13
N ASN A 166 18.60 -19.77 9.98
CA ASN A 166 18.13 -21.11 9.63
C ASN A 166 16.61 -21.15 9.47
N THR A 167 15.90 -20.47 10.38
CA THR A 167 14.46 -20.30 10.31
C THR A 167 14.07 -19.58 9.02
N VAL A 168 14.76 -18.51 8.64
CA VAL A 168 14.52 -17.83 7.34
C VAL A 168 14.79 -18.78 6.17
N ALA A 169 15.85 -19.57 6.20
CA ALA A 169 16.17 -20.53 5.15
C ALA A 169 15.09 -21.61 4.98
N ASP A 170 14.61 -22.20 6.08
CA ASP A 170 13.55 -23.22 6.07
C ASP A 170 12.23 -22.65 5.54
N GLN A 171 11.89 -21.42 5.93
CA GLN A 171 10.71 -20.72 5.43
C GLN A 171 10.82 -20.46 3.92
N LEU A 172 11.94 -19.92 3.46
CA LEU A 172 12.13 -19.60 2.04
C LEU A 172 12.21 -20.86 1.17
N ALA A 173 12.71 -21.99 1.68
CA ALA A 173 12.67 -23.27 0.97
C ALA A 173 11.23 -23.75 0.69
N LYS A 174 10.28 -23.40 1.56
CA LYS A 174 8.84 -23.65 1.33
C LYS A 174 8.24 -22.63 0.37
N VAL A 175 8.55 -21.34 0.53
CA VAL A 175 8.08 -20.25 -0.34
C VAL A 175 8.53 -20.45 -1.79
N ALA A 176 9.74 -20.93 -2.03
CA ALA A 176 10.32 -21.22 -3.35
C ALA A 176 9.55 -22.28 -4.16
N LYS A 177 8.71 -23.08 -3.50
CA LYS A 177 7.81 -24.06 -4.15
C LYS A 177 6.55 -23.40 -4.73
N VAL A 178 6.24 -22.18 -4.31
CA VAL A 178 5.02 -21.46 -4.67
C VAL A 178 5.31 -20.32 -5.65
N THR A 179 6.41 -19.61 -5.45
CA THR A 179 6.74 -18.39 -6.21
C THR A 179 8.22 -18.31 -6.58
N LYS A 180 8.55 -17.38 -7.48
CA LYS A 180 9.92 -16.97 -7.81
C LYS A 180 10.28 -15.59 -7.26
N ASN A 181 9.32 -14.84 -6.72
CA ASN A 181 9.56 -13.47 -6.24
C ASN A 181 9.04 -13.30 -4.82
N ILE A 182 9.85 -12.68 -3.96
CA ILE A 182 9.41 -12.23 -2.65
C ILE A 182 9.54 -10.72 -2.52
N ARG A 183 8.63 -10.11 -1.77
CA ARG A 183 8.73 -8.71 -1.34
C ARG A 183 9.00 -8.64 0.16
N LEU A 184 10.02 -7.88 0.53
CA LEU A 184 10.35 -7.52 1.90
C LEU A 184 9.96 -6.05 2.14
N TYR A 185 9.61 -5.72 3.38
CA TYR A 185 9.15 -4.37 3.75
C TYR A 185 10.25 -3.45 4.24
N SER A 186 11.32 -4.01 4.80
CA SER A 186 12.44 -3.28 5.40
C SER A 186 13.69 -4.18 5.40
N THR A 187 14.76 -3.75 6.04
CA THR A 187 15.91 -4.61 6.37
C THR A 187 15.93 -5.07 7.84
N ASP A 188 14.86 -4.79 8.60
CA ASP A 188 14.72 -5.19 9.99
C ASP A 188 15.01 -6.68 10.22
N CYS A 189 15.50 -7.04 11.41
CA CYS A 189 15.87 -8.41 11.76
C CYS A 189 16.88 -9.06 10.79
N SER A 190 17.72 -8.25 10.12
CA SER A 190 18.63 -8.70 9.07
C SER A 190 17.91 -9.48 7.95
N GLN A 191 16.62 -9.22 7.72
CA GLN A 191 15.78 -10.05 6.86
C GLN A 191 16.29 -10.13 5.42
N LEU A 192 16.79 -9.01 4.88
CA LEU A 192 17.34 -8.97 3.53
C LEU A 192 18.61 -9.82 3.43
N GLU A 193 19.52 -9.69 4.37
CA GLU A 193 20.77 -10.45 4.40
C GLU A 193 20.49 -11.95 4.58
N ASN A 194 19.65 -12.31 5.55
CA ASN A 194 19.28 -13.71 5.79
C ASN A 194 18.57 -14.32 4.57
N ALA A 195 17.70 -13.56 3.91
CA ALA A 195 17.02 -14.02 2.69
C ALA A 195 18.00 -14.22 1.53
N LEU A 196 18.90 -13.27 1.27
CA LEU A 196 19.93 -13.40 0.24
C LEU A 196 20.85 -14.60 0.52
N GLN A 197 21.26 -14.78 1.77
CA GLN A 197 22.07 -15.93 2.18
C GLN A 197 21.33 -17.25 1.98
N ALA A 198 20.07 -17.34 2.39
CA ALA A 198 19.25 -18.53 2.20
C ALA A 198 19.07 -18.89 0.72
N ILE A 199 18.75 -17.89 -0.12
CA ILE A 199 18.52 -18.10 -1.55
C ILE A 199 19.79 -18.56 -2.26
N THR A 200 20.92 -17.91 -1.99
CA THR A 200 22.21 -18.23 -2.61
C THR A 200 22.74 -19.59 -2.15
N SER A 201 22.72 -19.85 -0.84
CA SER A 201 23.30 -21.08 -0.27
C SER A 201 22.49 -22.34 -0.61
N ASN A 202 21.18 -22.21 -0.81
CA ASN A 202 20.28 -23.34 -1.09
C ASN A 202 19.76 -23.35 -2.54
N ASN A 203 20.25 -22.46 -3.40
CA ASN A 203 19.85 -22.34 -4.80
C ASN A 203 18.32 -22.30 -5.00
N LEU A 204 17.63 -21.46 -4.21
CA LEU A 204 16.16 -21.48 -4.14
C LEU A 204 15.46 -20.90 -5.38
N GLY A 205 16.20 -20.30 -6.31
CA GLY A 205 15.64 -19.70 -7.53
C GLY A 205 14.64 -18.56 -7.25
N LEU A 206 14.75 -17.92 -6.08
CA LEU A 206 13.95 -16.77 -5.68
C LEU A 206 14.68 -15.46 -6.02
N SER A 207 13.91 -14.42 -6.29
CA SER A 207 14.34 -13.04 -6.43
C SER A 207 13.68 -12.17 -5.36
N ILE A 208 14.36 -11.09 -4.96
CA ILE A 208 13.93 -10.20 -3.88
C ILE A 208 13.60 -8.81 -4.44
N HIS A 209 12.44 -8.30 -4.03
CA HIS A 209 12.11 -6.88 -4.09
C HIS A 209 12.18 -6.34 -2.67
N ALA A 210 13.24 -5.58 -2.39
CA ALA A 210 13.54 -5.10 -1.05
C ALA A 210 12.70 -3.88 -0.69
N GLY A 211 12.55 -3.61 0.61
CA GLY A 211 11.94 -2.41 1.14
C GLY A 211 12.93 -1.62 1.98
N ILE A 212 12.77 -0.30 1.97
CA ILE A 212 13.41 0.66 2.89
C ILE A 212 12.29 1.33 3.66
N TRP A 213 12.29 1.14 4.98
CA TRP A 213 11.24 1.70 5.82
C TRP A 213 11.47 3.18 6.11
N ILE A 214 10.47 4.02 5.82
CA ILE A 214 10.56 5.48 5.99
C ILE A 214 9.53 6.04 6.98
N SER A 215 8.57 5.24 7.44
CA SER A 215 7.51 5.73 8.34
C SER A 215 8.06 6.23 9.68
N ASP A 216 9.22 5.72 10.13
CA ASP A 216 9.89 6.17 11.36
C ASP A 216 10.92 7.29 11.12
N GLY A 217 10.90 7.88 9.92
CA GLY A 217 11.70 9.05 9.54
C GLY A 217 13.13 8.76 9.05
N GLN A 218 13.88 9.84 8.81
CA GLN A 218 15.19 9.83 8.15
C GLN A 218 16.20 8.87 8.78
N ALA A 219 16.29 8.79 10.11
CA ALA A 219 17.27 7.93 10.78
C ALA A 219 17.00 6.45 10.49
N ARG A 220 15.73 6.06 10.47
CA ARG A 220 15.33 4.69 10.13
C ARG A 220 15.60 4.40 8.67
N MET A 221 15.24 5.31 7.77
CA MET A 221 15.51 5.19 6.34
C MET A 221 17.00 4.98 6.06
N GLN A 222 17.88 5.79 6.68
CA GLN A 222 19.33 5.66 6.50
C GLN A 222 19.87 4.32 7.03
N SER A 223 19.38 3.87 8.19
CA SER A 223 19.76 2.57 8.75
C SER A 223 19.39 1.41 7.81
N ASP A 224 18.18 1.43 7.25
CA ASP A 224 17.74 0.42 6.28
C ASP A 224 18.55 0.52 4.98
N LEU A 225 18.86 1.73 4.52
CA LEU A 225 19.63 1.97 3.30
C LEU A 225 21.09 1.47 3.43
N ASP A 226 21.73 1.71 4.57
CA ASP A 226 23.08 1.21 4.83
C ASP A 226 23.13 -0.33 4.84
N GLN A 227 22.14 -0.97 5.46
CA GLN A 227 22.00 -2.42 5.46
C GLN A 227 21.73 -2.97 4.05
N PHE A 228 20.88 -2.30 3.27
CA PHE A 228 20.62 -2.64 1.89
C PHE A 228 21.89 -2.58 1.02
N VAL A 229 22.64 -1.47 1.10
CA VAL A 229 23.90 -1.30 0.35
C VAL A 229 24.92 -2.37 0.75
N SER A 230 25.05 -2.64 2.06
CA SER A 230 25.94 -3.70 2.56
C SER A 230 25.58 -5.07 2.00
N ALA A 231 24.30 -5.44 2.05
CA ALA A 231 23.81 -6.72 1.53
C ALA A 231 23.98 -6.83 0.01
N ALA A 232 23.64 -5.78 -0.74
CA ALA A 232 23.80 -5.75 -2.19
C ALA A 232 25.27 -5.88 -2.64
N LYS A 233 26.21 -5.27 -1.90
CA LYS A 233 27.65 -5.43 -2.16
C LYS A 233 28.17 -6.82 -1.79
N LYS A 234 27.66 -7.40 -0.70
CA LYS A 234 28.07 -8.73 -0.20
C LYS A 234 27.61 -9.87 -1.10
N PHE A 235 26.35 -9.84 -1.55
CA PHE A 235 25.73 -10.93 -2.32
C PHE A 235 25.63 -10.64 -3.82
N GLY A 236 25.96 -9.43 -4.25
CA GLY A 236 25.71 -8.95 -5.61
C GLY A 236 24.26 -8.52 -5.82
N THR A 237 23.98 -8.00 -7.02
CA THR A 237 22.68 -7.37 -7.35
C THR A 237 21.76 -8.27 -8.16
N SER A 238 22.23 -9.44 -8.63
CA SER A 238 21.48 -10.30 -9.57
C SER A 238 20.14 -10.80 -9.02
N LEU A 239 20.05 -11.00 -7.71
CA LEU A 239 18.84 -11.44 -7.00
C LEU A 239 17.94 -10.28 -6.56
N ILE A 240 18.44 -9.05 -6.55
CA ILE A 240 17.69 -7.86 -6.11
C ILE A 240 17.07 -7.21 -7.35
N LYS A 241 15.75 -7.30 -7.47
CA LYS A 241 15.00 -6.83 -8.64
C LYS A 241 14.43 -5.42 -8.49
N GLY A 242 14.66 -4.81 -7.34
CA GLY A 242 14.27 -3.42 -7.07
C GLY A 242 14.16 -3.14 -5.59
N VAL A 243 14.03 -1.86 -5.26
CA VAL A 243 13.88 -1.35 -3.91
C VAL A 243 12.66 -0.42 -3.81
N SER A 244 11.76 -0.73 -2.89
CA SER A 244 10.63 0.12 -2.50
C SER A 244 11.06 1.05 -1.38
N VAL A 245 10.91 2.35 -1.58
CA VAL A 245 11.16 3.38 -0.56
C VAL A 245 9.82 3.77 0.04
N GLY A 246 9.51 3.18 1.20
CA GLY A 246 8.22 3.34 1.86
C GLY A 246 7.14 2.33 1.48
N ASN A 247 6.06 2.37 2.26
CA ASN A 247 4.85 1.57 2.12
C ASN A 247 3.64 2.32 2.72
N GLU A 248 2.80 2.88 1.86
CA GLU A 248 1.58 3.62 2.21
C GLU A 248 1.84 4.80 3.15
N ASP A 249 2.93 5.53 2.91
CA ASP A 249 3.33 6.63 3.78
C ASP A 249 2.45 7.87 3.55
N ILE A 250 1.89 8.05 2.35
CA ILE A 250 0.97 9.17 2.05
C ILE A 250 -0.34 9.02 2.85
N SER A 251 -0.90 7.81 2.93
CA SER A 251 -2.14 7.59 3.70
C SER A 251 -1.94 7.78 5.21
N LYS A 252 -0.70 7.67 5.68
CA LYS A 252 -0.28 7.95 7.07
C LYS A 252 0.06 9.42 7.33
N GLY A 253 -0.10 10.30 6.34
CA GLY A 253 0.07 11.74 6.48
C GLY A 253 1.42 12.29 6.02
N MET A 254 2.28 11.48 5.38
CA MET A 254 3.48 12.00 4.72
C MET A 254 3.09 12.85 3.50
N SER A 255 3.77 13.97 3.29
CA SER A 255 3.57 14.77 2.07
C SER A 255 4.22 14.09 0.86
N GLU A 256 3.63 14.26 -0.32
CA GLU A 256 4.20 13.79 -1.59
C GLU A 256 5.65 14.28 -1.78
N SER A 257 5.92 15.55 -1.46
CA SER A 257 7.27 16.12 -1.55
C SER A 257 8.28 15.37 -0.67
N THR A 258 7.91 15.04 0.57
CA THR A 258 8.79 14.32 1.50
C THR A 258 9.07 12.91 1.01
N LEU A 259 8.05 12.24 0.47
CA LEU A 259 8.20 10.91 -0.12
C LEU A 259 9.16 10.93 -1.32
N ILE A 260 8.97 11.87 -2.24
CA ILE A 260 9.84 12.06 -3.40
C ILE A 260 11.29 12.39 -2.97
N ASP A 261 11.46 13.18 -1.92
CA ASP A 261 12.79 13.49 -1.37
C ASP A 261 13.48 12.23 -0.84
N TYR A 262 12.77 11.33 -0.15
CA TYR A 262 13.34 10.03 0.26
C TYR A 262 13.70 9.15 -0.94
N ILE A 263 12.83 9.07 -1.95
CA ILE A 263 13.10 8.30 -3.18
C ILE A 263 14.40 8.81 -3.85
N ASN A 264 14.55 10.13 -3.98
CA ASN A 264 15.72 10.75 -4.60
C ASN A 264 17.00 10.53 -3.78
N GLN A 265 16.92 10.58 -2.45
CA GLN A 265 18.06 10.28 -1.57
C GLN A 265 18.53 8.83 -1.74
N VAL A 266 17.61 7.86 -1.70
CA VAL A 266 17.93 6.45 -1.91
C VAL A 266 18.55 6.25 -3.30
N ARG A 267 17.92 6.77 -4.35
CA ARG A 267 18.42 6.70 -5.73
C ARG A 267 19.84 7.26 -5.86
N SER A 268 20.09 8.45 -5.31
CA SER A 268 21.40 9.09 -5.36
C SER A 268 22.46 8.28 -4.62
N ARG A 269 22.12 7.73 -3.44
CA ARG A 269 23.02 6.84 -2.70
C ARG A 269 23.35 5.59 -3.51
N LEU A 270 22.35 4.92 -4.10
CA LEU A 270 22.60 3.73 -4.91
C LEU A 270 23.49 4.03 -6.12
N GLN A 271 23.29 5.16 -6.80
CA GLN A 271 24.17 5.58 -7.89
C GLN A 271 25.62 5.78 -7.43
N ALA A 272 25.83 6.50 -6.32
CA ALA A 272 27.15 6.74 -5.76
C ALA A 272 27.89 5.45 -5.34
N GLU A 273 27.13 4.42 -4.94
CA GLU A 273 27.66 3.12 -4.50
C GLU A 273 27.85 2.11 -5.64
N GLY A 274 27.63 2.52 -6.91
CA GLY A 274 27.71 1.64 -8.07
C GLY A 274 26.55 0.65 -8.21
N LEU A 275 25.44 0.91 -7.52
CA LEU A 275 24.22 0.10 -7.48
C LEU A 275 23.06 0.74 -8.28
N GLY A 276 23.36 1.75 -9.12
CA GLY A 276 22.37 2.54 -9.85
C GLY A 276 21.54 1.77 -10.89
N SER A 277 21.87 0.51 -11.17
CA SER A 277 21.05 -0.37 -12.03
C SER A 277 19.85 -0.99 -11.31
N ILE A 278 19.76 -0.88 -9.99
CA ILE A 278 18.62 -1.40 -9.21
C ILE A 278 17.46 -0.39 -9.33
N PRO A 279 16.27 -0.83 -9.81
CA PRO A 279 15.11 0.05 -9.89
C PRO A 279 14.66 0.57 -8.52
N VAL A 280 14.37 1.87 -8.43
CA VAL A 280 13.87 2.57 -7.24
C VAL A 280 12.43 3.02 -7.48
N TYR A 281 11.54 2.69 -6.55
CA TYR A 281 10.13 3.07 -6.58
C TYR A 281 9.59 3.19 -5.14
N THR A 282 8.33 3.58 -4.97
CA THR A 282 7.58 3.46 -3.70
C THR A 282 6.39 2.52 -3.88
N THR A 283 5.79 2.09 -2.77
CA THR A 283 4.52 1.38 -2.75
C THR A 283 3.49 2.21 -2.01
N GLU A 284 2.46 2.68 -2.70
CA GLU A 284 1.35 3.42 -2.07
C GLU A 284 0.03 2.74 -2.39
N GLN A 285 -1.02 3.05 -1.63
CA GLN A 285 -2.37 2.66 -2.02
C GLN A 285 -2.70 3.30 -3.37
N ASP A 286 -3.43 2.58 -4.22
CA ASP A 286 -3.81 3.06 -5.56
C ASP A 286 -4.48 4.45 -5.52
N ALA A 287 -5.32 4.73 -4.52
CA ALA A 287 -5.98 6.03 -4.35
C ALA A 287 -5.01 7.20 -4.04
N HIS A 288 -3.79 6.90 -3.56
CA HIS A 288 -2.77 7.88 -3.18
C HIS A 288 -1.59 7.96 -4.16
N PHE A 289 -1.55 7.10 -5.18
CA PHE A 289 -0.46 7.09 -6.15
C PHE A 289 -0.71 8.15 -7.23
N THR A 290 0.05 9.25 -7.19
CA THR A 290 -0.09 10.36 -8.14
C THR A 290 0.88 10.24 -9.32
N SER A 291 0.63 11.03 -10.39
CA SER A 291 1.56 11.10 -11.53
C SER A 291 2.91 11.73 -11.15
N GLY A 292 2.94 12.59 -10.12
CA GLY A 292 4.18 13.14 -9.55
C GLY A 292 5.03 12.06 -8.88
N ILE A 293 4.42 11.21 -8.06
CA ILE A 293 5.08 10.02 -7.49
C ILE A 293 5.54 9.08 -8.61
N ALA A 294 4.69 8.82 -9.61
CA ALA A 294 5.05 7.99 -10.76
C ALA A 294 6.25 8.56 -11.53
N ALA A 295 6.37 9.89 -11.65
CA ALA A 295 7.50 10.54 -12.31
C ALA A 295 8.83 10.32 -11.56
N ALA A 296 8.81 10.23 -10.24
CA ALA A 296 10.01 9.97 -9.41
C ALA A 296 10.44 8.49 -9.36
N CYS A 297 9.55 7.56 -9.73
CA CYS A 297 9.78 6.12 -9.66
C CYS A 297 10.17 5.51 -11.02
N ASP A 298 10.92 4.39 -10.98
CA ASP A 298 11.25 3.61 -12.19
C ASP A 298 10.07 2.74 -12.67
N LEU A 299 9.16 2.39 -11.75
CA LEU A 299 7.92 1.67 -12.00
C LEU A 299 6.84 2.14 -11.02
N VAL A 300 5.59 1.80 -11.27
CA VAL A 300 4.47 2.03 -10.36
C VAL A 300 4.13 0.75 -9.63
N GLN A 301 4.20 0.77 -8.30
CA GLN A 301 3.76 -0.33 -7.46
C GLN A 301 2.64 0.15 -6.52
N ILE A 302 1.47 -0.48 -6.61
CA ILE A 302 0.30 -0.10 -5.82
C ILE A 302 -0.15 -1.21 -4.88
N ASN A 303 -0.50 -0.87 -3.65
CA ASN A 303 -1.31 -1.73 -2.81
C ASN A 303 -2.77 -1.55 -3.20
N VAL A 304 -3.43 -2.65 -3.58
CA VAL A 304 -4.80 -2.62 -4.10
C VAL A 304 -5.62 -3.75 -3.49
N TYR A 305 -6.55 -3.37 -2.64
CA TYR A 305 -7.39 -4.30 -1.90
C TYR A 305 -8.85 -3.95 -2.10
N SER A 306 -9.63 -4.94 -2.55
CA SER A 306 -11.09 -4.84 -2.59
C SER A 306 -11.75 -5.43 -1.33
N ILE A 307 -11.00 -6.17 -0.51
CA ILE A 307 -11.52 -6.83 0.69
C ILE A 307 -12.01 -5.82 1.75
N PHE A 308 -11.45 -4.61 1.76
CA PHE A 308 -11.83 -3.52 2.67
C PHE A 308 -12.96 -2.64 2.12
N ASP A 309 -13.36 -2.83 0.86
CA ASP A 309 -14.36 -2.00 0.22
C ASP A 309 -15.77 -2.38 0.72
N GLY A 310 -16.60 -1.38 1.00
CA GLY A 310 -17.96 -1.59 1.53
C GLY A 310 -19.00 -2.12 0.52
N THR A 311 -18.61 -2.41 -0.72
CA THR A 311 -19.53 -2.60 -1.85
C THR A 311 -19.46 -3.98 -2.52
N PHE A 312 -18.35 -4.70 -2.42
CA PHE A 312 -18.15 -5.95 -3.16
C PHE A 312 -18.55 -7.17 -2.32
N THR A 313 -19.65 -7.83 -2.70
CA THR A 313 -20.24 -8.96 -1.97
C THR A 313 -19.78 -10.34 -2.46
N SER A 314 -18.94 -10.41 -3.49
CA SER A 314 -18.42 -11.67 -4.04
C SER A 314 -16.94 -11.55 -4.42
N VAL A 315 -16.23 -12.67 -4.37
CA VAL A 315 -14.81 -12.77 -4.78
C VAL A 315 -14.62 -12.34 -6.25
N ASP A 316 -15.56 -12.68 -7.14
CA ASP A 316 -15.48 -12.28 -8.55
C ASP A 316 -15.54 -10.76 -8.73
N ALA A 317 -16.49 -10.10 -8.09
CA ALA A 317 -16.61 -8.65 -8.14
C ALA A 317 -15.37 -7.97 -7.51
N SER A 318 -14.85 -8.54 -6.42
CA SER A 318 -13.62 -8.09 -5.78
C SER A 318 -12.40 -8.17 -6.71
N VAL A 319 -12.17 -9.30 -7.38
CA VAL A 319 -11.07 -9.46 -8.35
C VAL A 319 -11.23 -8.49 -9.52
N GLN A 320 -12.44 -8.34 -10.06
CA GLN A 320 -12.71 -7.38 -11.13
C GLN A 320 -12.39 -5.94 -10.71
N SER A 321 -12.75 -5.56 -9.48
CA SER A 321 -12.43 -4.24 -8.92
C SER A 321 -10.92 -4.00 -8.85
N VAL A 322 -10.15 -4.95 -8.31
CA VAL A 322 -8.68 -4.86 -8.22
C VAL A 322 -8.07 -4.64 -9.61
N ILE A 323 -8.46 -5.43 -10.59
CA ILE A 323 -7.93 -5.31 -11.96
C ILE A 323 -8.34 -3.98 -12.61
N GLN A 324 -9.57 -3.51 -12.41
CA GLN A 324 -10.03 -2.25 -12.99
C GLN A 324 -9.31 -1.05 -12.37
N ARG A 325 -9.11 -1.04 -11.04
CA ARG A 325 -8.35 -0.01 -10.33
C ARG A 325 -6.91 0.06 -10.84
N ALA A 326 -6.27 -1.09 -11.04
CA ALA A 326 -4.93 -1.15 -11.63
C ALA A 326 -4.85 -0.66 -13.08
N LYS A 327 -5.85 -0.99 -13.91
CA LYS A 327 -5.96 -0.45 -15.28
C LYS A 327 -6.09 1.07 -15.27
N ASN A 328 -6.92 1.61 -14.36
CA ASN A 328 -7.06 3.06 -14.23
C ASN A 328 -5.73 3.74 -13.86
N ILE A 329 -4.93 3.15 -12.97
CA ILE A 329 -3.58 3.64 -12.65
C ILE A 329 -2.66 3.56 -13.88
N LYS A 330 -2.68 2.45 -14.60
CA LYS A 330 -1.89 2.26 -15.83
C LYS A 330 -2.19 3.33 -16.88
N ASP A 331 -3.48 3.60 -17.10
CA ASP A 331 -3.93 4.46 -18.20
C ASP A 331 -3.80 5.95 -17.87
N ASN A 332 -3.94 6.34 -16.60
CA ASN A 332 -4.05 7.75 -16.21
C ASN A 332 -2.89 8.28 -15.36
N VAL A 333 -2.16 7.42 -14.66
CA VAL A 333 -1.13 7.82 -13.67
C VAL A 333 0.26 7.39 -14.10
N ALA A 334 0.42 6.16 -14.61
CA ALA A 334 1.72 5.54 -14.76
C ALA A 334 2.62 6.18 -15.83
N GLY A 335 2.06 6.98 -16.75
CA GLY A 335 2.84 7.64 -17.80
C GLY A 335 3.60 6.65 -18.69
N GLY A 336 3.01 5.48 -18.95
CA GLY A 336 3.62 4.40 -19.73
C GLY A 336 4.59 3.49 -18.96
N LYS A 337 4.86 3.76 -17.67
CA LYS A 337 5.68 2.87 -16.84
C LYS A 337 4.95 1.57 -16.51
N GLN A 338 5.72 0.52 -16.21
CA GLN A 338 5.16 -0.73 -15.71
C GLN A 338 4.36 -0.48 -14.42
N VAL A 339 3.18 -1.09 -14.33
CA VAL A 339 2.35 -1.12 -13.12
C VAL A 339 2.32 -2.53 -12.58
N ARG A 340 2.42 -2.69 -11.26
CA ARG A 340 2.28 -3.98 -10.58
C ARG A 340 1.65 -3.83 -9.20
N PHE A 341 1.12 -4.92 -8.66
CA PHE A 341 0.52 -4.90 -7.32
C PHE A 341 1.62 -5.16 -6.28
N GLY A 342 1.85 -4.18 -5.41
CA GLY A 342 2.71 -4.32 -4.24
C GLY A 342 2.11 -5.26 -3.22
N GLU A 343 0.79 -5.24 -3.12
CA GLU A 343 -0.05 -6.12 -2.33
C GLU A 343 -1.45 -6.23 -2.93
N THR A 344 -1.97 -7.44 -2.91
CA THR A 344 -3.40 -7.73 -2.96
C THR A 344 -3.62 -9.11 -2.34
N GLY A 345 -4.76 -9.35 -1.72
CA GLY A 345 -4.98 -10.61 -1.02
C GLY A 345 -6.36 -10.71 -0.41
N TRP A 346 -6.62 -11.87 0.19
CA TRP A 346 -7.87 -12.15 0.87
C TRP A 346 -7.61 -12.86 2.18
N SER A 347 -8.28 -12.41 3.24
CA SER A 347 -8.16 -13.03 4.55
C SER A 347 -9.16 -14.17 4.73
N SER A 348 -8.72 -15.26 5.34
CA SER A 348 -9.56 -16.45 5.57
C SER A 348 -10.45 -16.37 6.80
N ALA A 349 -10.35 -15.31 7.60
CA ALA A 349 -11.09 -15.16 8.85
C ALA A 349 -11.26 -13.69 9.24
N GLY A 350 -12.12 -13.43 10.23
CA GLY A 350 -12.46 -12.09 10.69
C GLY A 350 -13.64 -11.50 9.93
N ASN A 351 -13.76 -10.17 9.97
CA ASN A 351 -14.83 -9.46 9.28
C ASN A 351 -14.31 -8.13 8.75
N THR A 352 -14.40 -7.94 7.44
CA THR A 352 -14.19 -6.65 6.78
C THR A 352 -15.03 -6.61 5.50
N GLY A 353 -15.54 -5.43 5.16
CA GLY A 353 -16.47 -5.28 4.04
C GLY A 353 -17.72 -6.17 4.16
N PRO A 354 -18.45 -6.38 3.05
CA PRO A 354 -19.69 -7.16 3.05
C PRO A 354 -19.50 -8.63 2.61
N SER A 355 -18.33 -9.00 2.06
CA SER A 355 -18.05 -10.37 1.60
C SER A 355 -17.51 -11.24 2.75
N PRO A 356 -18.00 -12.48 2.95
CA PRO A 356 -17.53 -13.35 4.02
C PRO A 356 -16.03 -13.66 3.92
N LEU A 357 -15.33 -13.60 5.06
CA LEU A 357 -13.92 -14.01 5.15
C LEU A 357 -13.85 -15.47 5.56
N THR A 358 -13.56 -16.33 4.57
CA THR A 358 -13.48 -17.78 4.75
C THR A 358 -12.29 -18.33 3.97
N LEU A 359 -11.77 -19.50 4.38
CA LEU A 359 -10.73 -20.20 3.63
C LEU A 359 -11.16 -20.48 2.18
N ALA A 360 -12.43 -20.81 1.94
CA ALA A 360 -12.94 -21.02 0.58
C ALA A 360 -12.84 -19.76 -0.29
N ASN A 361 -13.15 -18.58 0.29
CA ASN A 361 -13.04 -17.31 -0.44
C ASN A 361 -11.58 -16.87 -0.62
N GLU A 362 -10.69 -17.16 0.34
CA GLU A 362 -9.25 -16.94 0.16
C GLU A 362 -8.70 -17.76 -1.01
N ILE A 363 -9.01 -19.06 -1.05
CA ILE A 363 -8.61 -19.94 -2.16
C ILE A 363 -9.14 -19.41 -3.49
N ALA A 364 -10.44 -19.08 -3.54
CA ALA A 364 -11.08 -18.56 -4.75
C ALA A 364 -10.44 -17.25 -5.21
N PHE A 365 -10.13 -16.33 -4.29
CA PHE A 365 -9.48 -15.06 -4.62
C PHE A 365 -8.06 -15.30 -5.13
N ALA A 366 -7.26 -16.14 -4.46
CA ALA A 366 -5.90 -16.47 -4.88
C ALA A 366 -5.85 -17.11 -6.28
N GLN A 367 -6.78 -18.01 -6.59
CA GLN A 367 -6.93 -18.61 -7.93
C GLN A 367 -7.29 -17.53 -8.97
N LYS A 368 -8.34 -16.77 -8.72
CA LYS A 368 -8.91 -15.83 -9.70
C LYS A 368 -7.99 -14.63 -9.94
N ILE A 369 -7.38 -14.08 -8.89
CA ILE A 369 -6.49 -12.92 -9.03
C ILE A 369 -5.25 -13.25 -9.84
N LYS A 370 -4.67 -14.45 -9.65
CA LYS A 370 -3.56 -14.95 -10.47
C LYS A 370 -3.90 -14.92 -11.96
N CYS A 371 -5.03 -15.52 -12.32
CA CYS A 371 -5.46 -15.64 -13.71
C CYS A 371 -5.82 -14.27 -14.31
N ALA A 372 -6.51 -13.43 -13.54
CA ALA A 372 -6.94 -12.11 -13.98
C ALA A 372 -5.75 -11.15 -14.15
N ALA A 373 -4.79 -11.16 -13.22
CA ALA A 373 -3.57 -10.37 -13.31
C ALA A 373 -2.71 -10.79 -14.51
N ALA A 374 -2.48 -12.10 -14.70
CA ALA A 374 -1.76 -12.62 -15.85
C ALA A 374 -2.43 -12.22 -17.17
N SER A 375 -3.75 -12.38 -17.28
CA SER A 375 -4.52 -12.02 -18.48
C SER A 375 -4.49 -10.51 -18.78
N ALA A 376 -4.39 -9.67 -17.73
CA ALA A 376 -4.29 -8.23 -17.85
C ALA A 376 -2.85 -7.71 -18.00
N GLY A 377 -1.85 -8.60 -17.92
CA GLY A 377 -0.43 -8.25 -18.02
C GLY A 377 0.10 -7.51 -16.78
N PHE A 378 -0.38 -7.86 -15.58
CA PHE A 378 0.11 -7.33 -14.32
C PHE A 378 0.93 -8.36 -13.54
N ASP A 379 2.08 -7.91 -13.08
CA ASP A 379 2.85 -8.55 -12.01
C ASP A 379 2.18 -8.24 -10.65
N TYR A 380 2.28 -9.14 -9.67
CA TYR A 380 1.64 -8.93 -8.37
C TYR A 380 2.27 -9.73 -7.22
N PHE A 381 2.43 -9.11 -6.06
CA PHE A 381 2.66 -9.85 -4.82
C PHE A 381 1.33 -10.16 -4.14
N TYR A 382 1.09 -11.44 -3.89
CA TYR A 382 -0.03 -11.87 -3.06
C TYR A 382 0.30 -11.63 -1.58
N PHE A 383 -0.60 -10.93 -0.89
CA PHE A 383 -0.52 -10.70 0.54
C PHE A 383 -1.31 -11.79 1.27
N GLU A 384 -0.67 -12.72 1.97
CA GLU A 384 0.79 -12.82 2.20
C GLU A 384 1.29 -14.27 2.29
N ALA A 385 2.59 -14.46 2.54
CA ALA A 385 3.17 -15.78 2.69
C ALA A 385 2.52 -16.54 3.88
N LYS A 386 2.55 -16.00 5.09
CA LYS A 386 2.04 -16.69 6.29
C LYS A 386 1.09 -15.84 7.11
N ASN A 387 0.21 -16.48 7.86
CA ASN A 387 -0.62 -15.80 8.84
C ASN A 387 0.25 -15.03 9.85
N ALA A 388 -0.03 -13.74 10.00
CA ALA A 388 0.75 -12.80 10.78
C ALA A 388 0.30 -12.72 12.25
N ASN A 389 0.36 -13.85 12.98
CA ASN A 389 0.00 -13.91 14.41
C ASN A 389 0.85 -12.97 15.29
N TRP A 390 1.99 -12.48 14.78
CA TRP A 390 2.81 -11.47 15.44
C TRP A 390 2.12 -10.11 15.55
N LYS A 391 1.10 -9.83 14.73
CA LYS A 391 0.22 -8.66 14.84
C LYS A 391 -0.79 -8.85 15.97
N LYS A 392 -0.32 -9.01 17.22
CA LYS A 392 -1.13 -9.47 18.37
C LYS A 392 -2.40 -8.66 18.62
N ASP A 393 -2.34 -7.35 18.41
CA ASP A 393 -3.46 -6.43 18.68
C ASP A 393 -4.28 -6.10 17.41
N ALA A 394 -3.96 -6.72 16.28
CA ALA A 394 -4.69 -6.49 15.05
C ALA A 394 -6.01 -7.25 15.00
N VAL A 395 -6.95 -6.72 14.22
CA VAL A 395 -8.23 -7.40 13.96
C VAL A 395 -7.98 -8.77 13.30
N PRO A 396 -8.86 -9.77 13.51
CA PRO A 396 -8.61 -11.13 13.02
C PRO A 396 -8.36 -11.22 11.51
N SER A 397 -8.90 -10.31 10.69
CA SER A 397 -8.63 -10.27 9.25
C SER A 397 -7.14 -10.05 8.96
N GLU A 398 -6.48 -9.17 9.70
CA GLU A 398 -5.06 -8.83 9.53
C GLU A 398 -4.09 -9.97 9.87
N GLN A 399 -4.54 -10.94 10.67
CA GLN A 399 -3.75 -12.09 11.09
C GLN A 399 -3.89 -13.29 10.13
N ASN A 400 -4.83 -13.27 9.19
CA ASN A 400 -5.29 -14.45 8.46
C ASN A 400 -5.18 -14.36 6.91
N PHE A 401 -4.29 -13.50 6.39
CA PHE A 401 -4.01 -13.34 4.95
C PHE A 401 -3.03 -14.36 4.35
N GLY A 402 -2.35 -15.15 5.18
CA GLY A 402 -1.30 -16.03 4.72
C GLY A 402 -1.85 -17.20 3.93
N ILE A 403 -1.18 -17.61 2.84
CA ILE A 403 -1.46 -18.92 2.20
C ILE A 403 -0.91 -20.10 3.02
N PHE A 404 0.08 -19.83 3.87
CA PHE A 404 0.53 -20.70 4.93
C PHE A 404 -0.05 -20.23 6.28
N ASP A 405 -0.19 -21.15 7.23
CA ASP A 405 -0.41 -20.80 8.63
C ASP A 405 0.85 -20.15 9.24
N ALA A 406 0.75 -19.71 10.49
CA ALA A 406 1.84 -19.00 11.16
C ALA A 406 3.12 -19.87 11.34
N GLY A 407 2.99 -21.20 11.25
CA GLY A 407 4.07 -22.19 11.31
C GLY A 407 4.62 -22.60 9.93
N PHE A 408 4.23 -21.92 8.86
CA PHE A 408 4.58 -22.28 7.48
C PHE A 408 4.06 -23.67 7.07
N THR A 409 2.87 -24.07 7.53
CA THR A 409 2.11 -25.21 6.99
C THR A 409 1.10 -24.68 5.97
N PRO A 410 0.96 -25.27 4.77
CA PRO A 410 -0.05 -24.83 3.80
C PRO A 410 -1.46 -24.88 4.41
N LYS A 411 -2.25 -23.82 4.26
CA LYS A 411 -3.67 -23.80 4.70
C LYS A 411 -4.60 -24.58 3.77
N PHE A 412 -4.15 -24.81 2.55
CA PHE A 412 -4.90 -25.53 1.52
C PHE A 412 -3.94 -26.21 0.55
N ASP A 413 -4.46 -27.14 -0.25
CA ASP A 413 -3.69 -27.78 -1.31
C ASP A 413 -3.35 -26.76 -2.41
N PHE A 414 -2.06 -26.43 -2.55
CA PHE A 414 -1.58 -25.51 -3.57
C PHE A 414 -1.76 -26.04 -5.00
N GLY A 415 -2.07 -27.33 -5.18
CA GLY A 415 -2.54 -27.88 -6.44
C GLY A 415 -3.78 -27.16 -6.98
N LEU A 416 -4.61 -26.61 -6.09
CA LEU A 416 -5.75 -25.78 -6.44
C LEU A 416 -5.35 -24.47 -7.16
N LEU A 417 -4.12 -23.99 -7.04
CA LEU A 417 -3.66 -22.79 -7.74
C LEU A 417 -3.22 -23.05 -9.19
N ASN A 418 -3.25 -24.32 -9.65
CA ASN A 418 -2.90 -24.66 -11.03
C ASN A 418 -4.03 -24.39 -12.04
N VAL A 419 -5.21 -23.99 -11.58
CA VAL A 419 -6.35 -23.76 -12.46
C VAL A 419 -6.59 -22.26 -12.70
N CYS A 420 -6.85 -21.97 -13.96
CA CYS A 420 -7.69 -20.88 -14.44
C CYS A 420 -8.88 -21.55 -15.14
#